data_AF-A0A417PGH4-F1
#
_entry.id   AF-A0A417PGH4-F1
#
_cell.length_a   1.000
_cell.length_b   1.000
_cell.length_c   1.000
_cell.angle_alpha   90.00
_cell.angle_beta   90.00
_cell.angle_gamma   90.00
#
_symmetry.space_group_name_H-M   'P 1'
#
loop_
_entity.id
_entity.type
_entity.pdbx_description
1 polymer ?
#
loop_
_entity_poly.entity_id
_entity_poly.type
_entity_poly.pdbx_seq_one_letter_code
_entity_poly.pdbx_strand_id
1 'polypeptide(L)'
;MVTIKEAEMQTGITKQNIKTEEKNGHYFADILQDYKKVVQSESLREFSFSPEDFCTTPRQMTEQLFLYAEQHHLNLVITKEGMYPEFTIDGREYRAYRVCGRMGMVIHGELLHPELYKPENIPEKRYQILRMISKLMIPVLIFLLVFLPRILPLFKDDLLNAAVSLLGLAGFAAYLVYLAILYKNYD
;
A
#
# COMPACT_ATOMS: atom_id res chain seq x y z
N MET A 1 -26.51 -45.90 15.71
CA MET A 1 -25.29 -45.14 16.00
C MET A 1 -24.38 -45.28 14.79
N VAL A 2 -24.19 -44.21 14.00
CA VAL A 2 -23.22 -44.24 12.90
C VAL A 2 -21.83 -44.16 13.52
N THR A 3 -20.96 -45.08 13.15
CA THR A 3 -19.60 -45.14 13.68
C THR A 3 -18.78 -44.00 13.08
N ILE A 4 -17.83 -43.40 13.82
CA ILE A 4 -17.01 -42.27 13.32
C ILE A 4 -16.37 -42.58 11.96
N LYS A 5 -15.92 -43.84 11.74
CA LYS A 5 -15.38 -44.32 10.47
C LYS A 5 -16.36 -44.31 9.30
N GLU A 6 -17.65 -44.56 9.54
CA GLU A 6 -18.68 -44.55 8.48
C GLU A 6 -19.06 -43.12 8.08
N ALA A 7 -19.08 -42.21 9.05
CA ALA A 7 -19.28 -40.77 8.81
C ALA A 7 -18.09 -40.15 8.05
N GLU A 8 -16.85 -40.53 8.37
CA GLU A 8 -15.65 -40.11 7.65
C GLU A 8 -15.65 -40.62 6.19
N MET A 9 -16.18 -41.83 5.95
CA MET A 9 -16.24 -42.44 4.62
C MET A 9 -17.33 -41.82 3.72
N GLN A 10 -18.46 -41.41 4.30
CA GLN A 10 -19.55 -40.73 3.57
C GLN A 10 -19.24 -39.27 3.24
N THR A 11 -18.55 -38.57 4.14
CA THR A 11 -18.25 -37.13 3.97
C THR A 11 -16.89 -36.89 3.31
N GLY A 12 -15.98 -37.88 3.35
CA GLY A 12 -14.59 -37.72 2.91
C GLY A 12 -13.76 -36.83 3.84
N ILE A 13 -14.33 -36.33 4.94
CA ILE A 13 -13.67 -35.43 5.89
C ILE A 13 -13.07 -36.27 7.01
N THR A 14 -11.74 -36.36 7.03
CA THR A 14 -10.99 -37.05 8.09
C THR A 14 -10.43 -36.04 9.09
N LYS A 15 -10.15 -36.47 10.32
CA LYS A 15 -9.46 -35.65 11.32
C LYS A 15 -8.10 -35.09 10.83
N GLN A 16 -7.43 -35.78 9.93
CA GLN A 16 -6.18 -35.30 9.32
C GLN A 16 -6.43 -34.17 8.32
N ASN A 17 -7.50 -34.24 7.52
CA ASN A 17 -7.87 -33.16 6.60
C ASN A 17 -8.22 -31.88 7.36
N ILE A 18 -9.01 -31.99 8.43
CA ILE A 18 -9.37 -30.84 9.29
C ILE A 18 -8.12 -30.18 9.90
N LYS A 19 -7.20 -30.96 10.48
CA LYS A 19 -5.94 -30.41 11.03
C LYS A 19 -5.04 -29.78 9.99
N THR A 20 -5.06 -30.29 8.76
CA THR A 20 -4.28 -29.74 7.65
C THR A 20 -4.87 -28.41 7.20
N GLU A 21 -6.20 -28.30 7.11
CA GLU A 21 -6.87 -27.04 6.78
C GLU A 21 -6.75 -25.99 7.90
N GLU A 22 -6.83 -26.38 9.17
CA GLU A 22 -6.59 -25.47 10.30
C GLU A 22 -5.15 -24.92 10.28
N LYS A 23 -4.17 -25.77 10.00
CA LYS A 23 -2.76 -25.35 9.88
C LYS A 23 -2.55 -24.42 8.68
N ASN A 24 -3.22 -24.68 7.56
CA ASN A 24 -3.17 -23.81 6.39
C ASN A 24 -3.86 -22.46 6.63
N GLY A 25 -5.01 -22.46 7.31
CA GLY A 25 -5.74 -21.25 7.69
C GLY A 25 -4.94 -20.34 8.64
N HIS A 26 -4.19 -20.92 9.58
CA HIS A 26 -3.26 -20.19 10.45
C HIS A 26 -2.19 -19.45 9.66
N TYR A 27 -1.60 -20.10 8.64
CA TYR A 27 -0.55 -19.49 7.82
C TYR A 27 -1.05 -18.28 7.01
N PHE A 28 -2.27 -18.34 6.47
CA PHE A 28 -2.88 -17.19 5.80
C PHE A 28 -3.19 -16.05 6.76
N ALA A 29 -3.68 -16.36 7.97
CA ALA A 29 -3.95 -15.36 8.99
C ALA A 29 -2.66 -14.63 9.42
N ASP A 30 -1.55 -15.36 9.58
CA ASP A 30 -0.24 -14.79 9.90
C ASP A 30 0.25 -13.84 8.80
N ILE A 31 0.17 -14.26 7.53
CA ILE A 31 0.55 -13.40 6.39
C ILE A 31 -0.31 -12.15 6.33
N LEU A 32 -1.62 -12.27 6.56
CA LEU A 32 -2.53 -11.12 6.52
C LEU A 32 -2.24 -10.15 7.66
N GLN A 33 -1.91 -10.65 8.85
CA GLN A 33 -1.52 -9.83 9.99
C GLN A 33 -0.21 -9.09 9.72
N ASP A 34 0.79 -9.76 9.14
CA ASP A 34 2.05 -9.15 8.77
C ASP A 34 1.86 -8.10 7.65
N TYR A 35 1.06 -8.41 6.63
CA TYR A 35 0.69 -7.46 5.58
C TYR A 35 0.05 -6.20 6.18
N LYS A 36 -0.90 -6.35 7.11
CA LYS A 36 -1.55 -5.22 7.78
C LYS A 36 -0.53 -4.31 8.49
N LYS A 37 0.45 -4.90 9.19
CA LYS A 37 1.52 -4.14 9.86
C LYS A 37 2.38 -3.38 8.85
N VAL A 38 2.73 -4.02 7.71
CA VAL A 38 3.50 -3.37 6.65
C VAL A 38 2.75 -2.18 6.07
N VAL A 39 1.48 -2.36 5.69
CA VAL A 39 0.65 -1.27 5.15
C VAL A 39 0.52 -0.12 6.14
N GLN A 40 0.30 -0.42 7.43
CA GLN A 40 0.24 0.61 8.47
C GLN A 40 1.58 1.35 8.64
N SER A 41 2.71 0.65 8.58
CA SER A 41 4.03 1.29 8.65
C SER A 41 4.30 2.19 7.44
N GLU A 42 3.87 1.76 6.24
CA GLU A 42 4.01 2.55 5.01
C GLU A 42 3.06 3.75 4.99
N SER A 43 1.83 3.61 5.49
CA SER A 43 0.90 4.76 5.57
C SER A 43 1.38 5.83 6.54
N LEU A 44 2.23 5.46 7.50
CA LEU A 44 2.84 6.40 8.43
C LEU A 44 4.11 7.04 7.86
N ARG A 45 4.72 6.47 6.79
CA ARG A 45 5.97 6.97 6.18
C ARG A 45 5.82 8.32 5.51
N GLU A 46 4.73 8.46 4.77
CA GLU A 46 4.46 9.63 3.96
C GLU A 46 2.99 9.99 4.14
N PHE A 47 2.73 11.28 4.35
CA PHE A 47 1.39 11.82 4.30
C PHE A 47 1.36 13.04 3.40
N SER A 48 0.20 13.30 2.82
CA SER A 48 0.01 14.47 1.99
C SER A 48 -1.38 15.06 2.20
N PHE A 49 -1.45 16.38 2.15
CA PHE A 49 -2.70 17.10 2.26
C PHE A 49 -2.67 18.38 1.42
N SER A 50 -3.85 18.79 0.95
CA SER A 50 -4.02 20.11 0.35
C SER A 50 -4.26 21.10 1.47
N PRO A 51 -3.42 22.12 1.66
CA PRO A 51 -3.70 23.17 2.62
C PRO A 51 -4.87 24.02 2.18
N GLU A 52 -5.48 24.70 3.14
CA GLU A 52 -6.62 25.59 2.92
C GLU A 52 -6.22 26.89 2.22
N ASP A 53 -4.98 27.33 2.43
CA ASP A 53 -4.39 28.52 1.78
C ASP A 53 -2.97 28.24 1.28
N PHE A 54 -2.52 29.09 0.34
CA PHE A 54 -1.19 29.00 -0.23
C PHE A 54 -0.11 29.30 0.81
N CYS A 55 0.78 28.32 1.00
CA CYS A 55 1.96 28.45 1.85
C CYS A 55 3.09 29.07 1.05
N THR A 56 3.18 30.39 1.09
CA THR A 56 4.29 31.15 0.48
C THR A 56 5.37 31.54 1.49
N THR A 57 5.04 31.49 2.78
CA THR A 57 5.95 31.85 3.88
C THR A 57 6.13 30.69 4.88
N PRO A 58 7.25 30.63 5.61
CA PRO A 58 7.48 29.62 6.66
C PRO A 58 6.40 29.59 7.73
N ARG A 59 5.86 30.77 8.06
CA ARG A 59 4.78 30.92 9.03
C ARG A 59 3.48 30.28 8.54
N GLN A 60 3.08 30.56 7.29
CA GLN A 60 1.90 29.93 6.69
C GLN A 60 2.05 28.40 6.62
N MET A 61 3.25 27.89 6.30
CA MET A 61 3.52 26.45 6.31
C MET A 61 3.28 25.85 7.71
N THR A 62 3.80 26.51 8.73
CA THR A 62 3.62 26.11 10.13
C THR A 62 2.15 26.12 10.55
N GLU A 63 1.42 27.19 10.22
CA GLU A 63 -0.02 27.31 10.50
C GLU A 63 -0.81 26.19 9.84
N GLN A 64 -0.55 25.87 8.57
CA GLN A 64 -1.24 24.78 7.88
C GLN A 64 -0.91 23.39 8.46
N LEU A 65 0.31 23.17 8.94
CA LEU A 65 0.66 21.92 9.64
C LEU A 65 -0.09 21.78 10.98
N PHE A 66 -0.26 22.88 11.73
CA PHE A 66 -1.04 22.87 12.96
C PHE A 66 -2.53 22.65 12.70
N LEU A 67 -3.09 23.29 11.66
CA LEU A 67 -4.49 23.06 11.25
C LEU A 67 -4.72 21.60 10.87
N TYR A 68 -3.81 21.01 10.09
CA TYR A 68 -3.85 19.58 9.78
C TYR A 68 -3.80 18.71 11.04
N ALA A 69 -2.88 19.01 11.96
CA ALA A 69 -2.75 18.27 13.21
C ALA A 69 -4.02 18.37 14.08
N GLU A 70 -4.65 19.55 14.16
CA GLU A 70 -5.89 19.76 14.90
C GLU A 70 -7.05 18.96 14.30
N GLN A 71 -7.22 19.02 12.98
CA GLN A 71 -8.26 18.29 12.24
C GLN A 71 -8.14 16.77 12.41
N HIS A 72 -6.92 16.26 12.51
CA HIS A 72 -6.63 14.84 12.66
C HIS A 72 -6.33 14.41 14.10
N HIS A 73 -6.47 15.31 15.08
CA HIS A 73 -6.17 15.09 16.50
C HIS A 73 -4.76 14.51 16.77
N LEU A 74 -3.76 15.03 16.05
CA LEU A 74 -2.36 14.63 16.13
C LEU A 74 -1.59 15.55 17.09
N ASN A 75 -0.65 14.98 17.85
CA ASN A 75 0.24 15.78 18.68
C ASN A 75 1.47 16.23 17.87
N LEU A 76 1.40 17.43 17.30
CA LEU A 76 2.45 18.01 16.46
C LEU A 76 3.31 19.02 17.25
N VAL A 77 4.62 18.83 17.24
CA VAL A 77 5.59 19.79 17.81
C VAL A 77 6.65 20.13 16.75
N ILE A 78 6.76 21.40 16.39
CA ILE A 78 7.74 21.86 15.41
C ILE A 78 9.11 22.00 16.07
N THR A 79 10.09 21.27 15.54
CA THR A 79 11.48 21.27 16.01
C THR A 79 12.30 22.32 15.28
N LYS A 80 11.96 22.59 14.02
CA LYS A 80 12.62 23.58 13.17
C LYS A 80 11.62 24.22 12.21
N GLU A 81 11.45 25.53 12.34
CA GLU A 81 10.62 26.32 11.43
C GLU A 81 11.33 26.59 10.10
N GLY A 82 10.56 26.69 9.01
CA GLY A 82 11.08 26.98 7.67
C GLY A 82 10.07 26.68 6.58
N MET A 83 10.48 26.85 5.31
CA MET A 83 9.72 26.33 4.17
C MET A 83 9.83 24.81 4.02
N TYR A 84 10.79 24.22 4.73
CA TYR A 84 11.01 22.79 4.87
C TYR A 84 11.10 22.46 6.36
N PRO A 85 9.98 22.58 7.10
CA PRO A 85 10.01 22.45 8.55
C PRO A 85 10.29 21.00 8.94
N GLU A 86 10.97 20.84 10.06
CA GLU A 86 11.16 19.55 10.73
C GLU A 86 10.33 19.57 12.01
N PHE A 87 9.53 18.54 12.22
CA PHE A 87 8.58 18.48 13.32
C PHE A 87 8.40 17.04 13.77
N THR A 88 7.79 16.87 14.93
CA THR A 88 7.44 15.57 15.47
C THR A 88 5.94 15.39 15.50
N ILE A 89 5.45 14.23 15.06
CA ILE A 89 4.07 13.78 15.26
C ILE A 89 4.14 12.54 16.13
N ASP A 90 3.51 12.56 17.31
CA ASP A 90 3.48 11.44 18.25
C ASP A 90 4.88 10.86 18.57
N GLY A 91 5.87 11.75 18.68
CA GLY A 91 7.28 11.40 18.95
C GLY A 91 8.09 10.94 17.73
N ARG A 92 7.54 11.00 16.51
CA ARG A 92 8.24 10.62 15.28
C ARG A 92 8.63 11.83 14.47
N GLU A 93 9.86 11.86 13.99
CA GLU A 93 10.41 12.99 13.23
C GLU A 93 10.04 12.96 11.75
N TYR A 94 9.46 14.06 11.29
CA TYR A 94 9.03 14.30 9.92
C TYR A 94 9.66 15.59 9.38
N ARG A 95 9.79 15.64 8.06
CA ARG A 95 10.08 16.83 7.28
C ARG A 95 8.92 17.07 6.32
N ALA A 96 8.43 18.31 6.26
CA ALA A 96 7.46 18.68 5.24
C ALA A 96 8.08 19.50 4.10
N TYR A 97 7.49 19.40 2.93
CA TYR A 97 7.73 20.29 1.80
C TYR A 97 6.44 20.48 1.00
N ARG A 98 6.39 21.58 0.24
CA ARG A 98 5.28 21.86 -0.67
C ARG A 98 5.64 21.53 -2.10
N VAL A 99 4.67 21.01 -2.82
CA VAL A 99 4.70 20.87 -4.28
C VAL A 99 3.58 21.73 -4.85
N CYS A 100 3.93 22.71 -5.66
CA CYS A 100 2.97 23.54 -6.39
C CYS A 100 2.83 22.98 -7.80
N GLY A 101 1.62 22.54 -8.17
CA GLY A 101 1.30 22.02 -9.49
C GLY A 101 0.08 22.70 -10.12
N ARG A 102 -0.33 22.22 -11.29
CA ARG A 102 -1.52 22.73 -12.01
C ARG A 102 -2.82 22.56 -11.21
N MET A 103 -2.91 21.52 -10.39
CA MET A 103 -4.09 21.17 -9.60
C MET A 103 -4.11 21.83 -8.22
N GLY A 104 -3.18 22.76 -7.94
CA GLY A 104 -3.06 23.43 -6.65
C GLY A 104 -1.74 23.10 -5.95
N MET A 105 -1.70 23.40 -4.66
CA MET A 105 -0.54 23.15 -3.82
C MET A 105 -0.83 21.98 -2.89
N VAL A 106 0.14 21.08 -2.73
CA VAL A 106 0.06 19.95 -1.80
C VAL A 106 1.26 20.01 -0.88
N ILE A 107 1.03 19.80 0.41
CA ILE A 107 2.09 19.63 1.39
C ILE A 107 2.31 18.14 1.56
N HIS A 108 3.56 17.71 1.43
CA HIS A 108 4.02 16.35 1.65
C HIS A 108 4.83 16.32 2.94
N GLY A 109 4.52 15.40 3.83
CA GLY A 109 5.31 15.08 5.02
C GLY A 109 5.96 13.72 4.85
N GLU A 110 7.28 13.67 5.02
CA GLU A 110 8.08 12.45 4.93
C GLU A 110 8.83 12.22 6.24
N LEU A 111 8.94 10.97 6.68
CA LEU A 111 9.75 10.63 7.84
C LEU A 111 11.25 10.90 7.58
N LEU A 112 11.91 11.54 8.54
CA LEU A 112 13.35 11.80 8.50
C LEU A 112 14.16 10.50 8.60
N HIS A 113 13.70 9.56 9.42
CA HIS A 113 14.38 8.30 9.68
C HIS A 113 13.44 7.11 9.44
N PRO A 114 13.11 6.80 8.18
CA PRO A 114 12.17 5.73 7.83
C PRO A 114 12.70 4.32 8.14
N GLU A 115 13.99 4.19 8.46
CA GLU A 115 14.65 2.96 8.94
C GLU A 115 14.21 2.58 10.35
N LEU A 116 13.95 3.56 11.23
CA LEU A 116 13.66 3.34 12.66
C LEU A 116 12.25 2.79 12.92
N TYR A 117 11.35 2.89 11.94
CA TYR A 117 9.94 2.51 12.07
C TYR A 117 9.60 1.24 11.30
N LYS A 118 10.62 0.44 10.94
CA LYS A 118 10.45 -0.90 10.39
C LYS A 118 9.84 -1.82 11.47
N PRO A 119 8.83 -2.63 11.15
CA PRO A 119 8.23 -3.55 12.12
C PRO A 119 9.25 -4.59 12.61
N GLU A 120 9.56 -4.56 13.91
CA GLU A 120 10.63 -5.34 14.58
C GLU A 120 10.49 -6.87 14.42
N ASN A 121 9.27 -7.37 14.25
CA ASN A 121 8.95 -8.81 14.23
C ASN A 121 8.87 -9.43 12.83
N ILE A 122 9.22 -8.71 11.75
CA ILE A 122 9.13 -9.23 10.37
C ILE A 122 10.54 -9.32 9.76
N PRO A 123 10.96 -10.50 9.25
CA PRO A 123 12.22 -10.62 8.51
C PRO A 123 12.29 -9.63 7.34
N GLU A 124 13.44 -8.99 7.14
CA GLU A 124 13.60 -7.92 6.15
C GLU A 124 13.18 -8.32 4.72
N LYS A 125 13.54 -9.55 4.29
CA LYS A 125 13.11 -10.10 3.00
C LYS A 125 11.58 -10.22 2.88
N ARG A 126 10.90 -10.62 3.96
CA ARG A 126 9.43 -10.75 3.98
C ARG A 126 8.78 -9.36 3.93
N TYR A 127 9.33 -8.40 4.66
CA TYR A 127 8.89 -7.01 4.62
C TYR A 127 8.98 -6.42 3.21
N GLN A 128 10.12 -6.59 2.52
CA GLN A 128 10.31 -6.12 1.14
C GLN A 128 9.30 -6.73 0.17
N ILE A 129 9.06 -8.04 0.25
CA ILE A 129 8.07 -8.73 -0.60
C ILE A 129 6.66 -8.20 -0.32
N LEU A 130 6.25 -8.09 0.95
CA LEU A 130 4.91 -7.59 1.32
C LEU A 130 4.72 -6.12 0.89
N ARG A 131 5.76 -5.30 1.01
CA ARG A 131 5.77 -3.91 0.53
C ARG A 131 5.59 -3.84 -0.99
N MET A 132 6.30 -4.69 -1.73
CA MET A 132 6.17 -4.81 -3.19
C MET A 132 4.76 -5.27 -3.58
N ILE A 133 4.23 -6.28 -2.90
CA ILE A 133 2.85 -6.76 -3.10
C ILE A 133 1.88 -5.60 -2.86
N SER A 134 1.97 -4.89 -1.73
CA SER A 134 1.06 -3.77 -1.44
C SER A 134 1.02 -2.71 -2.54
N LYS A 135 2.17 -2.35 -3.11
CA LYS A 135 2.25 -1.37 -4.20
C LYS A 135 1.76 -1.92 -5.54
N LEU A 136 1.95 -3.22 -5.80
CA LEU A 136 1.54 -3.89 -7.03
C LEU A 136 0.04 -4.27 -7.03
N MET A 137 -0.54 -4.54 -5.86
CA MET A 137 -1.91 -5.07 -5.76
C MET A 137 -2.96 -4.11 -6.32
N ILE A 138 -2.85 -2.80 -6.02
CA ILE A 138 -3.80 -1.79 -6.52
C ILE A 138 -3.78 -1.71 -8.06
N PRO A 139 -2.64 -1.50 -8.75
CA PRO A 139 -2.62 -1.43 -10.21
C PRO A 139 -2.99 -2.77 -10.86
N VAL A 140 -2.62 -3.92 -10.28
CA VAL A 140 -3.05 -5.25 -10.76
C VAL A 140 -4.57 -5.40 -10.66
N LEU A 141 -5.18 -4.97 -9.56
CA LEU A 141 -6.63 -5.07 -9.37
C LEU A 141 -7.38 -4.18 -10.37
N ILE A 142 -6.90 -2.95 -10.60
CA ILE A 142 -7.46 -2.05 -11.62
C ILE A 142 -7.30 -2.67 -13.02
N PHE A 143 -6.13 -3.24 -13.32
CA PHE A 143 -5.89 -3.92 -14.59
C PHE A 143 -6.86 -5.09 -14.78
N LEU A 144 -7.03 -5.96 -13.78
CA LEU A 144 -8.02 -7.03 -13.82
C LEU A 144 -9.43 -6.48 -13.99
N LEU A 145 -9.86 -5.50 -13.21
CA LEU A 145 -11.22 -4.95 -13.32
C LEU A 145 -11.52 -4.38 -14.72
N VAL A 146 -10.57 -3.68 -15.33
CA VAL A 146 -10.76 -3.01 -16.62
C VAL A 146 -10.56 -3.95 -17.81
N PHE A 147 -9.55 -4.82 -17.75
CA PHE A 147 -9.16 -5.65 -18.88
C PHE A 147 -9.76 -7.06 -18.83
N LEU A 148 -9.97 -7.68 -17.66
CA LEU A 148 -10.60 -9.01 -17.52
C LEU A 148 -11.93 -9.16 -18.29
N PRO A 149 -12.89 -8.21 -18.21
CA PRO A 149 -14.12 -8.33 -19.00
C PRO A 149 -13.91 -8.16 -20.52
N ARG A 150 -12.77 -7.63 -20.97
CA ARG A 150 -12.42 -7.48 -22.39
C ARG A 150 -11.61 -8.64 -22.97
N ILE A 151 -10.82 -9.34 -22.16
CA ILE A 151 -10.14 -10.57 -22.57
C ILE A 151 -11.06 -11.80 -22.58
N LEU A 152 -12.13 -11.85 -21.77
CA LEU A 152 -13.12 -12.94 -21.84
C LEU A 152 -13.80 -13.09 -23.22
N PRO A 153 -14.22 -12.01 -23.92
CA PRO A 153 -14.79 -12.09 -25.27
C PRO A 153 -13.77 -12.18 -26.41
N LEU A 154 -12.46 -12.34 -26.13
CA LEU A 154 -11.40 -12.46 -27.15
C LEU A 154 -11.58 -13.67 -28.10
N PHE A 155 -12.48 -14.60 -27.74
CA PHE A 155 -12.89 -15.77 -28.55
C PHE A 155 -14.05 -15.49 -29.52
N LYS A 156 -14.62 -14.29 -29.52
CA LYS A 156 -15.53 -13.82 -30.58
C LYS A 156 -14.72 -12.90 -31.49
N ASP A 157 -14.79 -13.12 -32.80
CA ASP A 157 -13.96 -12.49 -33.84
C ASP A 157 -14.10 -10.95 -33.93
N ASP A 158 -13.69 -10.24 -32.88
CA ASP A 158 -13.75 -8.80 -32.76
C ASP A 158 -12.33 -8.25 -32.67
N LEU A 159 -11.77 -7.97 -33.86
CA LEU A 159 -10.42 -7.44 -34.07
C LEU A 159 -10.11 -6.21 -33.19
N LEU A 160 -11.12 -5.39 -32.92
CA LEU A 160 -10.97 -4.17 -32.12
C LEU A 160 -10.75 -4.51 -30.64
N ASN A 161 -11.49 -5.47 -30.09
CA ASN A 161 -11.27 -5.95 -28.71
C ASN A 161 -9.93 -6.66 -28.55
N ALA A 162 -9.50 -7.41 -29.58
CA ALA A 162 -8.19 -8.05 -29.59
C ALA A 162 -7.04 -7.01 -29.59
N ALA A 163 -7.13 -5.98 -30.45
CA ALA A 163 -6.14 -4.91 -30.53
C ALA A 163 -6.07 -4.10 -29.22
N VAL A 164 -7.21 -3.73 -28.63
CA VAL A 164 -7.27 -2.99 -27.36
C VAL A 164 -6.71 -3.81 -26.20
N SER A 165 -6.97 -5.13 -26.18
CA SER A 165 -6.43 -6.03 -25.15
C SER A 165 -4.91 -6.20 -25.27
N LEU A 166 -4.39 -6.33 -26.50
CA LEU A 166 -2.93 -6.38 -26.76
C LEU A 166 -2.23 -5.08 -26.34
N LEU A 167 -2.82 -3.92 -26.65
CA LEU A 167 -2.30 -2.63 -26.18
C LEU A 167 -2.33 -2.52 -24.65
N GLY A 168 -3.39 -3.02 -24.01
CA GLY A 168 -3.49 -3.10 -22.56
C GLY A 168 -2.40 -3.95 -21.93
N LEU A 169 -2.17 -5.15 -22.45
CA LEU A 169 -1.12 -6.06 -21.99
C LEU A 169 0.28 -5.47 -22.19
N ALA A 170 0.54 -4.85 -23.35
CA ALA A 170 1.81 -4.19 -23.63
C ALA A 170 2.05 -3.00 -22.68
N GLY A 171 1.03 -2.16 -22.44
CA GLY A 171 1.09 -1.06 -21.49
C GLY A 171 1.32 -1.53 -20.05
N PHE A 172 0.65 -2.61 -19.63
CA PHE A 172 0.84 -3.20 -18.31
C PHE A 172 2.25 -3.82 -18.15
N ALA A 173 2.76 -4.50 -19.18
CA ALA A 173 4.13 -5.01 -19.17
C ALA A 173 5.17 -3.88 -19.07
N ALA A 174 4.99 -2.78 -19.81
CA ALA A 174 5.84 -1.60 -19.71
C ALA A 174 5.78 -0.96 -18.31
N TYR A 175 4.59 -0.91 -17.69
CA TYR A 175 4.41 -0.44 -16.32
C TYR A 175 5.13 -1.32 -15.29
N LEU A 176 5.09 -2.65 -15.44
CA LEU A 176 5.85 -3.57 -14.59
C LEU A 176 7.36 -3.37 -14.72
N VAL A 177 7.86 -3.15 -15.94
CA VAL A 177 9.27 -2.84 -16.18
C VAL A 177 9.65 -1.51 -15.54
N TYR A 178 8.81 -0.47 -15.67
CA TYR A 178 9.02 0.82 -15.01
C TYR A 178 9.09 0.68 -13.48
N LEU A 179 8.17 -0.06 -12.87
CA LEU A 179 8.20 -0.38 -11.45
C LEU A 179 9.47 -1.12 -11.03
N ALA A 180 9.90 -2.12 -11.81
CA ALA A 180 11.13 -2.87 -11.54
C ALA A 180 12.38 -1.97 -11.58
N ILE A 181 12.44 -1.02 -12.52
CA ILE A 181 13.53 -0.03 -12.61
C ILE A 181 13.50 0.91 -11.41
N LEU A 182 12.32 1.43 -11.05
CA LEU A 182 12.16 2.34 -9.92
C LEU A 182 12.57 1.66 -8.60
N TYR A 183 12.23 0.38 -8.44
CA TYR A 183 12.54 -0.37 -7.22
C TYR A 183 14.03 -0.69 -7.08
N LYS A 184 14.72 -0.97 -8.20
CA LYS A 184 16.18 -1.19 -8.18
C LYS A 184 16.98 0.05 -7.75
N ASN A 185 16.40 1.24 -7.91
CA ASN A 185 17.03 2.51 -7.55
C ASN A 185 16.71 2.97 -6.10
N TYR A 186 15.93 2.20 -5.35
CA TYR A 186 15.52 2.53 -3.98
C TYR A 186 16.19 1.65 -2.91
N ASP A 187 17.05 0.71 -3.32
CA ASP A 187 18.03 -0.01 -2.48
C ASP A 187 19.42 0.67 -2.58
#